data_AF-A0AAQ4FH69-F1
#
_entry.id   AF-A0AAQ4FH69-F1
#
_cell.length_a   1.000
_cell.length_b   1.000
_cell.length_c   1.000
_cell.angle_alpha   90.00
_cell.angle_beta   90.00
_cell.angle_gamma   90.00
#
_symmetry.space_group_name_H-M   'P 1'
#
loop_
_entity.id
_entity.type
_entity.pdbx_description
1 polymer ?
#
loop_
_entity_poly.entity_id
_entity_poly.type
_entity_poly.pdbx_seq_one_letter_code
_entity_poly.pdbx_strand_id
1 'polypeptide(L)'
;MLAAIRRSAVLDSSGEFHIVNFLARADSLLGSRNHVRPDVTLVTQSTANHLHYLVALSERWRGPLAVTVFAPRQHLALVVEVLVQLRRCVPALSPGSHQPPDTANILLPQDEVSSGGVGGASPDTATPVSPLGGSSCDSLAARLQRSVPGPDNYDLGVSYPVNLLRNVARRNALTEFVLVLDVDLLPNDGLHSMFVAFARENRLFVESHRDDKTVYVAPAFEVREGVPSPRDKASLLQRVEAMDARPFYLELCWKCQKHTDYEAWQREPPGDRLAVLFEVLWRDPWEPFYFGRNSAPFYDERFRQYGFNRISQVGRPA
;
A
#
# COMPACT_ATOMS: atom_id res chain seq x y z
N MET A 1 -9.51 21.86 -10.65
CA MET A 1 -8.72 20.80 -9.98
C MET A 1 -7.77 20.08 -10.94
N LEU A 2 -8.25 19.43 -12.01
CA LEU A 2 -7.39 18.70 -12.97
C LEU A 2 -6.26 19.54 -13.62
N ALA A 3 -6.52 20.80 -13.97
CA ALA A 3 -5.48 21.69 -14.49
C ALA A 3 -4.40 22.05 -13.45
N ALA A 4 -4.75 22.11 -12.17
CA ALA A 4 -3.80 22.34 -11.08
C ALA A 4 -2.94 21.10 -10.82
N ILE A 5 -3.55 19.91 -10.84
CA ILE A 5 -2.88 18.61 -10.76
C ILE A 5 -1.78 18.49 -11.83
N ARG A 6 -2.07 18.92 -13.07
CA ARG A 6 -1.10 18.91 -14.16
C ARG A 6 0.09 19.84 -13.93
N ARG A 7 -0.13 21.03 -13.36
CA ARG A 7 0.93 22.01 -13.10
C ARG A 7 1.83 21.63 -11.92
N SER A 8 1.34 20.80 -11.00
CA SER A 8 2.10 20.32 -9.85
C SER A 8 2.81 18.99 -10.09
N ALA A 9 2.68 18.41 -11.29
CA ALA A 9 3.28 17.14 -11.62
C ALA A 9 4.79 17.28 -11.87
N VAL A 10 5.58 16.40 -11.27
CA VAL A 10 7.04 16.34 -11.43
C VAL A 10 7.38 15.09 -12.22
N LEU A 11 8.31 15.18 -13.16
CA LEU A 11 8.74 14.03 -13.93
C LEU A 11 9.64 13.11 -13.09
N ASP A 12 9.48 11.80 -13.21
CA ASP A 12 10.37 10.83 -12.57
C ASP A 12 11.78 10.84 -13.21
N SER A 13 12.73 10.14 -12.60
CA SER A 13 14.12 10.12 -13.08
C SER A 13 14.30 9.45 -14.45
N SER A 14 13.41 8.54 -14.85
CA SER A 14 13.45 7.91 -16.17
C SER A 14 12.87 8.80 -17.28
N GLY A 15 12.03 9.77 -16.91
CA GLY A 15 11.32 10.60 -17.89
C GLY A 15 10.07 9.93 -18.46
N GLU A 16 9.57 8.87 -17.85
CA GLU A 16 8.42 8.10 -18.36
C GLU A 16 7.11 8.37 -17.61
N PHE A 17 7.18 8.90 -16.38
CA PHE A 17 6.02 9.08 -15.52
C PHE A 17 5.99 10.45 -14.84
N HIS A 18 4.80 11.07 -14.84
CA HIS A 18 4.51 12.26 -14.07
C HIS A 18 3.97 11.89 -12.68
N ILE A 19 4.59 12.43 -11.64
CA ILE A 19 4.24 12.24 -10.24
C ILE A 19 3.49 13.48 -9.74
N VAL A 20 2.25 13.30 -9.32
CA VAL A 20 1.46 14.30 -8.59
C VAL A 20 1.52 13.95 -7.12
N ASN A 21 2.38 14.65 -6.38
CA ASN A 21 2.51 14.47 -4.94
C ASN A 21 1.39 15.20 -4.20
N PHE A 22 0.98 14.63 -3.05
CA PHE A 22 0.11 15.28 -2.08
C PHE A 22 -1.25 15.75 -2.65
N LEU A 23 -1.87 14.97 -3.53
CA LEU A 23 -3.23 15.27 -4.00
C LEU A 23 -4.18 15.42 -2.82
N ALA A 24 -3.95 14.61 -1.79
CA ALA A 24 -4.63 14.72 -0.52
C ALA A 24 -3.59 14.59 0.59
N ARG A 25 -3.37 15.68 1.33
CA ARG A 25 -2.46 15.75 2.47
C ARG A 25 -3.27 15.91 3.75
N ALA A 26 -2.77 15.43 4.88
CA ALA A 26 -3.30 15.80 6.17
C ALA A 26 -2.87 17.24 6.52
N ASP A 27 -3.79 18.05 7.06
CA ASP A 27 -3.51 19.44 7.43
C ASP A 27 -2.43 19.57 8.51
N SER A 28 -2.26 18.53 9.34
CA SER A 28 -1.18 18.41 10.33
C SER A 28 0.24 18.43 9.73
N LEU A 29 0.37 18.21 8.41
CA LEU A 29 1.64 18.29 7.69
C LEU A 29 1.88 19.66 7.04
N LEU A 30 0.90 20.57 7.08
CA LEU A 30 1.01 21.95 6.62
C LEU A 30 1.70 22.79 7.72
N GLY A 31 3.01 22.59 7.90
CA GLY A 31 3.82 23.35 8.87
C GLY A 31 5.05 22.58 9.34
N SER A 32 4.93 21.25 9.43
CA SER A 32 6.06 20.35 9.67
C SER A 32 6.70 19.95 8.35
N ARG A 33 7.39 20.89 7.69
CA ARG A 33 8.30 20.50 6.60
C ARG A 33 9.55 19.93 7.25
N ASN A 34 9.68 18.60 7.23
CA ASN A 34 10.89 17.80 7.50
C ASN A 34 11.03 17.10 8.87
N HIS A 35 10.02 17.09 9.75
CA HIS A 35 10.14 16.27 10.97
C HIS A 35 9.62 14.85 10.75
N VAL A 36 10.53 13.88 10.74
CA VAL A 36 10.21 12.45 10.72
C VAL A 36 9.66 12.06 12.09
N ARG A 37 8.47 11.46 12.15
CA ARG A 37 7.81 11.10 13.42
C ARG A 37 8.28 9.71 13.91
N PRO A 38 8.43 9.50 15.23
CA PRO A 38 8.69 8.18 15.83
C PRO A 38 7.42 7.32 15.81
N ASP A 39 7.08 6.86 14.61
CA ASP A 39 5.87 6.12 14.27
C ASP A 39 6.16 5.20 13.06
N VAL A 40 5.15 4.50 12.56
CA VAL A 40 5.21 3.66 11.37
C VAL A 40 4.11 4.02 10.37
N THR A 41 4.47 4.11 9.08
CA THR A 41 3.50 4.26 7.99
C THR A 41 3.29 2.96 7.22
N LEU A 42 2.04 2.58 7.00
CA LEU A 42 1.71 1.57 6.01
C LEU A 42 1.80 2.21 4.63
N VAL A 43 2.66 1.65 3.80
CA VAL A 43 2.91 2.11 2.44
C VAL A 43 2.29 1.10 1.48
N THR A 44 1.48 1.59 0.55
CA THR A 44 0.88 0.75 -0.48
C THR A 44 0.85 1.46 -1.84
N GLN A 45 0.56 0.69 -2.87
CA GLN A 45 0.37 1.13 -4.24
C GLN A 45 -0.92 0.53 -4.76
N SER A 46 -1.57 1.19 -5.71
CA SER A 46 -2.84 0.68 -6.24
C SER A 46 -3.10 1.14 -7.66
N THR A 47 -4.10 0.55 -8.29
CA THR A 47 -4.79 1.02 -9.50
C THR A 47 -6.21 1.43 -9.13
N ALA A 48 -6.89 2.17 -10.00
CA ALA A 48 -8.25 2.66 -9.74
C ALA A 48 -9.22 1.55 -9.27
N ASN A 49 -9.20 0.38 -9.90
CA ASN A 49 -10.09 -0.75 -9.60
C ASN A 49 -9.82 -1.43 -8.24
N HIS A 50 -8.64 -1.24 -7.65
CA HIS A 50 -8.28 -1.80 -6.34
C HIS A 50 -8.42 -0.78 -5.19
N LEU A 51 -8.89 0.45 -5.46
CA LEU A 51 -9.03 1.47 -4.40
C LEU A 51 -10.09 1.13 -3.35
N HIS A 52 -11.02 0.23 -3.65
CA HIS A 52 -12.03 -0.23 -2.69
C HIS A 52 -11.41 -0.98 -1.49
N TYR A 53 -10.24 -1.60 -1.65
CA TYR A 53 -9.52 -2.26 -0.55
C TYR A 53 -9.04 -1.29 0.53
N LEU A 54 -8.84 0.00 0.19
CA LEU A 54 -8.42 1.02 1.14
C LEU A 54 -9.42 1.21 2.30
N VAL A 55 -10.69 0.86 2.10
CA VAL A 55 -11.70 0.91 3.17
C VAL A 55 -11.31 -0.04 4.30
N ALA A 56 -11.23 -1.35 4.01
CA ALA A 56 -10.85 -2.35 5.00
C ALA A 56 -9.41 -2.16 5.52
N LEU A 57 -8.48 -1.80 4.64
CA LEU A 57 -7.08 -1.59 5.01
C LEU A 57 -6.93 -0.48 6.06
N SER A 58 -7.58 0.66 5.85
CA SER A 58 -7.52 1.80 6.77
C SER A 58 -8.22 1.54 8.10
N GLU A 59 -9.34 0.80 8.09
CA GLU A 59 -10.07 0.40 9.30
C GLU A 59 -9.27 -0.52 10.23
N ARG A 60 -8.47 -1.41 9.65
CA ARG A 60 -7.60 -2.33 10.41
C ARG A 60 -6.29 -1.69 10.83
N TRP A 61 -5.67 -0.91 9.93
CA TRP A 61 -4.38 -0.30 10.18
C TRP A 61 -4.44 0.80 11.24
N ARG A 62 -5.42 1.71 11.18
CA ARG A 62 -5.61 2.82 12.14
C ARG A 62 -4.32 3.61 12.47
N GLY A 63 -3.45 3.76 11.49
CA GLY A 63 -2.23 4.55 11.60
C GLY A 63 -1.95 5.34 10.32
N PRO A 64 -0.81 6.02 10.25
CA PRO A 64 -0.33 6.69 9.04
C PRO A 64 -0.39 5.78 7.80
N LEU A 65 -1.07 6.21 6.74
CA LEU A 65 -1.15 5.51 5.45
C LEU A 65 -0.61 6.40 4.34
N ALA A 66 0.24 5.83 3.47
CA ALA A 66 0.71 6.46 2.25
C ALA A 66 0.38 5.57 1.06
N VAL A 67 -0.33 6.12 0.08
CA VAL A 67 -0.73 5.40 -1.14
C VAL A 67 -0.30 6.17 -2.39
N THR A 68 0.26 5.45 -3.36
CA THR A 68 0.43 5.96 -4.73
C THR A 68 -0.50 5.20 -5.68
N VAL A 69 -1.35 5.94 -6.39
CA VAL A 69 -2.30 5.36 -7.35
C VAL A 69 -1.78 5.57 -8.76
N PHE A 70 -1.64 4.47 -9.51
CA PHE A 70 -1.40 4.54 -10.94
C PHE A 70 -2.68 4.90 -11.67
N ALA A 71 -2.65 5.99 -12.45
CA ALA A 71 -3.80 6.51 -13.16
C ALA A 71 -3.41 6.90 -14.59
N PRO A 72 -3.70 6.07 -15.60
CA PRO A 72 -3.75 6.52 -16.99
C PRO A 72 -4.66 7.75 -17.12
N ARG A 73 -4.42 8.62 -18.10
CA ARG A 73 -5.12 9.89 -18.28
C ARG A 73 -6.62 9.70 -18.39
N GLN A 74 -7.08 8.66 -19.07
CA GLN A 74 -8.51 8.33 -19.17
C GLN A 74 -9.15 8.02 -17.81
N HIS A 75 -8.37 7.56 -16.83
CA HIS A 75 -8.85 7.19 -15.49
C HIS A 75 -8.58 8.27 -14.43
N LEU A 76 -7.90 9.37 -14.76
CA LEU A 76 -7.52 10.40 -13.78
C LEU A 76 -8.74 11.02 -13.08
N ALA A 77 -9.79 11.37 -13.83
CA ALA A 77 -11.00 11.95 -13.25
C ALA A 77 -11.67 10.98 -12.27
N LEU A 78 -11.75 9.69 -12.65
CA LEU A 78 -12.29 8.63 -11.81
C LEU A 78 -11.48 8.44 -10.54
N VAL A 79 -10.14 8.36 -10.64
CA VAL A 79 -9.27 8.21 -9.46
C VAL A 79 -9.43 9.38 -8.49
N VAL A 80 -9.46 10.61 -8.99
CA VAL A 80 -9.69 11.79 -8.14
C VAL A 80 -11.05 11.70 -7.44
N GLU A 81 -12.10 11.31 -8.16
CA GLU A 81 -13.44 11.15 -7.60
C GLU A 81 -13.49 10.07 -6.51
N VAL A 82 -12.89 8.90 -6.75
CA VAL A 82 -12.79 7.81 -5.77
C VAL A 82 -12.05 8.27 -4.51
N LEU A 83 -10.91 8.94 -4.66
CA LEU A 83 -10.14 9.44 -3.51
C LEU A 83 -10.91 10.48 -2.69
N VAL A 84 -11.68 11.35 -3.35
CA VAL A 84 -12.57 12.31 -2.66
C VAL A 84 -13.67 11.58 -1.88
N GLN A 85 -14.31 10.57 -2.47
CA GLN A 85 -15.34 9.77 -1.79
C GLN A 85 -14.76 9.00 -0.61
N LEU A 86 -13.59 8.37 -0.76
CA LEU A 86 -12.89 7.67 0.32
C LEU A 86 -12.60 8.62 1.51
N ARG A 87 -12.05 9.82 1.26
CA ARG A 87 -11.78 10.80 2.34
C ARG A 87 -13.05 11.32 3.00
N ARG A 88 -14.16 11.42 2.25
CA ARG A 88 -15.46 11.86 2.76
C ARG A 88 -16.13 10.80 3.64
N CYS A 89 -16.07 9.55 3.20
CA CYS A 89 -16.92 8.49 3.74
C CYS A 89 -16.21 7.52 4.68
N VAL A 90 -14.89 7.44 4.63
CA VAL A 90 -14.10 6.54 5.48
C VAL A 90 -13.47 7.39 6.58
N PRO A 91 -13.94 7.29 7.84
CA PRO A 91 -13.44 8.14 8.93
C PRO A 91 -11.93 8.03 9.14
N ALA A 92 -11.38 6.83 8.96
CA ALA A 92 -9.94 6.59 9.04
C ALA A 92 -9.15 7.36 7.98
N LEU A 93 -9.78 7.75 6.86
CA LEU A 93 -9.19 8.51 5.74
C LEU A 93 -9.50 10.01 5.75
N SER A 94 -10.32 10.48 6.69
CA SER A 94 -10.78 11.87 6.72
C SER A 94 -9.70 12.84 7.24
N PRO A 95 -9.66 14.10 6.77
CA PRO A 95 -8.60 15.08 7.12
C PRO A 95 -8.49 15.44 8.62
N GLY A 96 -9.53 15.17 9.41
CA GLY A 96 -9.62 15.51 10.83
C GLY A 96 -9.59 14.32 11.79
N SER A 97 -9.23 13.11 11.33
CA SER A 97 -9.07 11.97 12.23
C SER A 97 -7.90 12.20 13.21
N HIS A 98 -8.03 11.71 14.45
CA HIS A 98 -7.00 11.81 15.50
C HIS A 98 -5.65 11.15 15.10
N GLN A 99 -5.65 10.35 14.03
CA GLN A 99 -4.50 9.69 13.42
C GLN A 99 -4.64 9.85 11.90
N PRO A 100 -4.05 10.89 11.29
CA PRO A 100 -4.24 11.17 9.88
C PRO A 100 -3.60 10.09 8.99
N PRO A 101 -4.22 9.68 7.88
CA PRO A 101 -3.48 9.16 6.75
C PRO A 101 -2.80 10.31 6.02
N ASP A 102 -1.50 10.20 5.87
CA ASP A 102 -0.63 11.33 5.58
C ASP A 102 -0.65 11.75 4.11
N THR A 103 -0.68 10.83 3.14
CA THR A 103 -0.46 11.19 1.73
C THR A 103 -1.16 10.27 0.72
N ALA A 104 -1.90 10.87 -0.22
CA ALA A 104 -2.31 10.23 -1.47
C ALA A 104 -1.59 10.89 -2.64
N ASN A 105 -0.88 10.09 -3.43
CA ASN A 105 -0.11 10.50 -4.59
C ASN A 105 -0.69 9.84 -5.85
N ILE A 106 -0.53 10.48 -7.01
CA ILE A 106 -0.94 9.92 -8.29
C ILE A 106 0.29 9.82 -9.20
N LEU A 107 0.42 8.70 -9.91
CA LEU A 107 1.41 8.50 -10.96
C LEU A 107 0.70 8.38 -12.31
N LEU A 108 1.12 9.18 -13.29
CA LEU A 108 0.55 9.25 -14.64
C LEU A 108 1.63 8.83 -15.66
N PRO A 109 1.34 7.98 -16.65
CA PRO A 109 2.26 7.74 -17.77
C PRO A 109 2.42 8.99 -18.65
N GLN A 110 3.65 9.25 -19.13
CA GLN A 110 3.96 10.38 -20.01
C GLN A 110 3.42 10.14 -21.43
N ASP A 111 3.81 9.02 -22.04
CA ASP A 111 3.48 8.65 -23.41
C ASP A 111 2.35 7.62 -23.43
N GLU A 112 1.12 8.10 -23.42
CA GLU A 112 0.02 7.27 -23.90
C GLU A 112 0.10 7.27 -25.41
N VAL A 113 0.68 6.20 -25.98
CA VAL A 113 0.52 5.92 -27.41
C VAL A 113 -0.97 5.88 -27.66
N SER A 114 -1.47 6.85 -28.41
CA SER A 114 -2.80 6.80 -29.02
C SER A 114 -2.87 5.52 -29.85
N SER A 115 -3.33 4.42 -29.26
CA SER A 115 -3.73 3.25 -30.04
C SER A 115 -4.90 3.71 -30.89
N GLY A 116 -4.59 4.05 -32.14
CA GLY A 116 -5.53 4.56 -33.12
C GLY A 116 -6.68 3.59 -33.31
N GLY A 117 -7.86 3.99 -32.83
CA GLY A 117 -9.15 3.45 -33.20
C GLY A 117 -10.00 4.61 -33.70
N VAL A 118 -10.31 4.57 -34.99
CA VAL A 118 -11.07 5.56 -35.75
C VAL A 118 -12.46 5.79 -35.16
N GLY A 119 -12.87 7.04 -34.99
CA GLY A 119 -14.25 7.40 -34.66
C GLY A 119 -14.37 8.84 -34.20
N GLY A 120 -14.46 9.78 -35.15
CA GLY A 120 -14.87 11.15 -34.86
C GLY A 120 -16.30 11.14 -34.31
N ALA A 121 -16.46 11.47 -33.03
CA ALA A 121 -17.73 11.84 -32.44
C ALA A 121 -17.62 13.27 -31.93
N SER A 122 -18.59 14.08 -32.34
CA SER A 122 -18.82 15.48 -31.96
C SER A 122 -18.74 15.69 -30.44
N PRO A 123 -18.41 16.91 -29.94
CA PRO A 123 -18.49 17.21 -28.51
C PRO A 123 -19.96 17.35 -28.12
N ASP A 124 -20.65 16.23 -27.97
CA ASP A 124 -22.01 16.21 -27.43
C ASP A 124 -21.97 16.60 -25.94
N THR A 125 -22.79 17.58 -25.63
CA THR A 125 -23.16 18.12 -24.32
C THR A 125 -23.82 17.06 -23.43
N ALA A 126 -23.08 16.04 -23.04
CA ALA A 126 -23.44 15.18 -21.92
C ALA A 126 -22.91 15.82 -20.64
N THR A 127 -23.80 16.16 -19.71
CA THR A 127 -23.42 16.40 -18.32
C THR A 127 -22.55 15.23 -17.85
N PRO A 128 -21.37 15.46 -17.24
CA PRO A 128 -20.54 14.37 -16.77
C PRO A 128 -21.29 13.67 -15.63
N VAL A 129 -21.98 12.58 -15.96
CA VAL A 129 -22.56 11.69 -14.95
C VAL A 129 -21.39 11.10 -14.21
N SER A 130 -21.25 11.46 -12.93
CA SER A 130 -20.28 10.85 -12.01
C SER A 130 -20.43 9.33 -12.08
N PRO A 131 -19.40 8.58 -12.52
CA PRO A 131 -19.48 7.13 -12.71
C PRO A 131 -19.83 6.38 -11.42
N LEU A 132 -19.58 7.01 -10.26
CA LEU A 132 -19.81 6.43 -8.95
C LEU A 132 -21.21 6.68 -8.40
N GLY A 133 -22.01 7.57 -9.02
CA GLY A 133 -23.43 7.79 -8.73
C GLY A 133 -23.79 7.88 -7.25
N GLY A 134 -23.94 9.09 -6.71
CA GLY A 134 -24.57 9.33 -5.40
C GLY A 134 -23.62 9.73 -4.28
N SER A 135 -24.12 10.61 -3.40
CA SER A 135 -23.42 11.21 -2.26
C SER A 135 -23.45 10.38 -0.97
N SER A 136 -24.12 9.22 -0.98
CA SER A 136 -24.19 8.33 0.18
C SER A 136 -22.84 7.61 0.39
N CYS A 137 -22.49 7.41 1.65
CA CYS A 137 -21.34 6.62 2.08
C CYS A 137 -21.68 5.13 2.28
N ASP A 138 -22.95 4.76 2.14
CA ASP A 138 -23.40 3.38 2.33
C ASP A 138 -22.80 2.45 1.29
N SER A 139 -22.23 1.35 1.77
CA SER A 139 -21.63 0.30 0.93
C SER A 139 -20.61 0.83 -0.09
N LEU A 140 -19.86 1.89 0.27
CA LEU A 140 -18.91 2.53 -0.64
C LEU A 140 -17.93 1.52 -1.26
N ALA A 141 -17.34 0.63 -0.47
CA ALA A 141 -16.41 -0.39 -0.97
C ALA A 141 -17.03 -1.25 -2.08
N ALA A 142 -18.25 -1.77 -1.85
CA ALA A 142 -18.95 -2.61 -2.81
C ALA A 142 -19.37 -1.83 -4.07
N ARG A 143 -19.71 -0.54 -3.93
CA ARG A 143 -19.96 0.34 -5.08
C ARG A 143 -18.70 0.57 -5.90
N LEU A 144 -17.59 0.91 -5.26
CA LEU A 144 -16.29 1.10 -5.93
C LEU A 144 -15.85 -0.17 -6.67
N GLN A 145 -15.98 -1.33 -6.04
CA GLN A 145 -15.65 -2.62 -6.64
C GLN A 145 -16.46 -2.91 -7.91
N ARG A 146 -17.75 -2.54 -7.95
CA ARG A 146 -18.61 -2.73 -9.12
C ARG A 146 -18.44 -1.66 -10.20
N SER A 147 -18.22 -0.41 -9.80
CA SER A 147 -18.28 0.75 -10.69
C SER A 147 -16.93 1.13 -11.30
N VAL A 148 -15.81 0.63 -10.77
CA VAL A 148 -14.48 0.90 -11.30
C VAL A 148 -13.95 -0.35 -12.03
N PRO A 149 -14.22 -0.50 -13.34
CA PRO A 149 -13.66 -1.60 -14.10
C PRO A 149 -12.13 -1.47 -14.11
N GLY A 150 -11.43 -2.59 -14.13
CA GLY A 150 -10.01 -2.59 -14.40
C GLY A 150 -9.59 -3.84 -15.15
N PRO A 151 -8.51 -3.74 -15.93
CA PRO A 151 -7.99 -4.90 -16.65
C PRO A 151 -7.45 -5.92 -15.66
N ASP A 152 -7.56 -7.19 -16.04
CA ASP A 152 -6.90 -8.29 -15.34
C ASP A 152 -5.37 -8.13 -15.45
N ASN A 153 -4.64 -8.51 -14.40
CA ASN A 153 -3.18 -8.72 -14.42
C ASN A 153 -2.32 -7.56 -14.97
N TYR A 154 -2.66 -6.31 -14.64
CA TYR A 154 -1.88 -5.12 -15.05
C TYR A 154 -1.81 -4.89 -16.57
N ASP A 155 -2.76 -5.44 -17.34
CA ASP A 155 -2.89 -5.16 -18.78
C ASP A 155 -3.44 -3.74 -19.03
N LEU A 156 -2.61 -2.75 -18.73
CA LEU A 156 -2.97 -1.33 -18.72
C LEU A 156 -2.52 -0.61 -20.00
N GLY A 157 -2.08 -1.35 -21.02
CA GLY A 157 -1.43 -0.81 -22.23
C GLY A 157 -0.04 -0.18 -21.97
N VAL A 158 0.38 -0.08 -20.71
CA VAL A 158 1.69 0.42 -20.25
C VAL A 158 2.18 -0.51 -19.14
N SER A 159 3.49 -0.77 -19.11
CA SER A 159 4.09 -1.64 -18.09
C SER A 159 3.96 -1.03 -16.69
N TYR A 160 3.31 -1.75 -15.78
CA TYR A 160 2.97 -1.27 -14.44
C TYR A 160 4.21 -1.00 -13.57
N PRO A 161 4.47 0.25 -13.16
CA PRO A 161 5.74 0.61 -12.50
C PRO A 161 5.67 0.40 -10.97
N VAL A 162 5.44 -0.84 -10.53
CA VAL A 162 5.17 -1.20 -9.12
C VAL A 162 6.19 -0.63 -8.12
N ASN A 163 7.48 -0.69 -8.44
CA ASN A 163 8.54 -0.24 -7.54
C ASN A 163 8.66 1.28 -7.48
N LEU A 164 8.43 1.97 -8.61
CA LEU A 164 8.32 3.43 -8.61
C LEU A 164 7.14 3.89 -7.75
N LEU A 165 5.98 3.23 -7.86
CA LEU A 165 4.80 3.54 -7.03
C LEU A 165 5.08 3.37 -5.53
N ARG A 166 5.74 2.26 -5.15
CA ARG A 166 6.21 2.00 -3.78
C ARG A 166 7.16 3.10 -3.31
N ASN A 167 8.16 3.45 -4.10
CA ASN A 167 9.15 4.48 -3.75
C ASN A 167 8.52 5.87 -3.60
N VAL A 168 7.59 6.25 -4.48
CA VAL A 168 6.84 7.52 -4.36
C VAL A 168 6.04 7.55 -3.06
N ALA A 169 5.35 6.47 -2.70
CA ALA A 169 4.60 6.42 -1.45
C ALA A 169 5.53 6.46 -0.23
N ARG A 170 6.66 5.73 -0.26
CA ARG A 170 7.68 5.74 0.80
C ARG A 170 8.33 7.10 1.02
N ARG A 171 8.68 7.82 -0.06
CA ARG A 171 9.26 9.18 0.02
C ARG A 171 8.32 10.16 0.73
N ASN A 172 7.02 9.93 0.60
CA ASN A 172 5.97 10.75 1.18
C ASN A 172 5.46 10.22 2.54
N ALA A 173 6.03 9.13 3.06
CA ALA A 173 5.83 8.64 4.41
C ALA A 173 6.78 9.36 5.38
N LEU A 174 6.23 10.18 6.29
CA LEU A 174 7.01 11.01 7.23
C LEU A 174 7.19 10.35 8.60
N THR A 175 7.53 9.06 8.60
CA THR A 175 7.69 8.23 9.80
C THR A 175 9.02 7.48 9.78
N GLU A 176 9.54 7.17 10.96
CA GLU A 176 10.82 6.46 11.15
C GLU A 176 10.78 5.05 10.53
N PHE A 177 9.64 4.36 10.62
CA PHE A 177 9.44 3.02 10.08
C PHE A 177 8.36 2.98 8.99
N VAL A 178 8.46 2.01 8.09
CA VAL A 178 7.43 1.71 7.09
C VAL A 178 7.13 0.22 7.05
N LEU A 179 5.88 -0.11 6.72
CA LEU A 179 5.42 -1.45 6.35
C LEU A 179 4.86 -1.39 4.93
N VAL A 180 5.54 -2.01 3.96
CA VAL A 180 5.12 -1.98 2.55
C VAL A 180 4.25 -3.20 2.23
N LEU A 181 2.95 -2.99 2.04
CA LEU A 181 1.97 -4.03 1.70
C LEU A 181 1.36 -3.79 0.32
N ASP A 182 0.98 -4.88 -0.34
CA ASP A 182 0.07 -4.80 -1.48
C ASP A 182 -1.34 -4.44 -0.96
N VAL A 183 -2.12 -3.72 -1.75
CA VAL A 183 -3.34 -3.03 -1.27
C VAL A 183 -4.44 -3.99 -0.80
N ASP A 184 -4.40 -5.23 -1.26
CA ASP A 184 -5.31 -6.33 -0.96
C ASP A 184 -4.88 -7.16 0.27
N LEU A 185 -3.71 -6.90 0.85
CA LEU A 185 -3.28 -7.51 2.11
C LEU A 185 -3.82 -6.73 3.30
N LEU A 186 -4.41 -7.45 4.25
CA LEU A 186 -5.00 -6.89 5.45
C LEU A 186 -4.13 -7.20 6.68
N PRO A 187 -3.69 -6.18 7.45
CA PRO A 187 -3.04 -6.42 8.73
C PRO A 187 -4.04 -6.95 9.77
N ASN A 188 -3.52 -7.56 10.83
CA ASN A 188 -4.32 -7.78 12.03
C ASN A 188 -4.77 -6.44 12.62
N ASP A 189 -5.93 -6.45 13.27
CA ASP A 189 -6.40 -5.29 14.03
C ASP A 189 -5.37 -4.93 15.11
N GLY A 190 -5.09 -3.62 15.23
CA GLY A 190 -4.17 -3.11 16.25
C GLY A 190 -2.69 -3.32 15.96
N LEU A 191 -2.31 -3.91 14.81
CA LEU A 191 -0.92 -4.16 14.47
C LEU A 191 -0.06 -2.87 14.46
N HIS A 192 -0.62 -1.73 14.04
CA HIS A 192 0.04 -0.43 14.12
C HIS A 192 0.44 -0.08 15.56
N SER A 193 -0.53 -0.04 16.47
CA SER A 193 -0.28 0.34 17.87
C SER A 193 0.64 -0.65 18.57
N MET A 194 0.50 -1.94 18.27
CA MET A 194 1.37 -2.98 18.79
C MET A 194 2.83 -2.79 18.34
N PHE A 195 3.05 -2.44 17.06
CA PHE A 195 4.40 -2.17 16.56
C PHE A 195 5.00 -0.90 17.17
N VAL A 196 4.22 0.18 17.30
CA VAL A 196 4.69 1.42 17.93
C VAL A 196 5.08 1.17 19.40
N ALA A 197 4.29 0.37 20.14
CA ALA A 197 4.62 -0.03 21.51
C ALA A 197 5.92 -0.84 21.56
N PHE A 198 6.03 -1.88 20.73
CA PHE A 198 7.23 -2.69 20.58
C PHE A 198 8.47 -1.85 20.27
N ALA A 199 8.37 -0.91 19.33
CA ALA A 199 9.46 -0.04 18.93
C ALA A 199 9.91 0.91 20.06
N ARG A 200 8.97 1.41 20.89
CA ARG A 200 9.30 2.23 22.06
C ARG A 200 9.99 1.41 23.15
N GLU A 201 9.43 0.25 23.48
CA GLU A 201 9.96 -0.65 24.51
C GLU A 201 11.39 -1.11 24.17
N ASN A 202 11.67 -1.35 22.88
CA ASN A 202 12.98 -1.76 22.39
C ASN A 202 13.88 -0.60 21.94
N ARG A 203 13.48 0.67 22.20
CA ARG A 203 14.26 1.88 21.88
C ARG A 203 14.65 2.02 20.40
N LEU A 204 13.80 1.52 19.50
CA LEU A 204 14.07 1.51 18.05
C LEU A 204 13.99 2.90 17.41
N PHE A 205 13.36 3.88 18.05
CA PHE A 205 13.29 5.26 17.54
C PHE A 205 14.52 6.12 17.88
N VAL A 206 15.57 5.55 18.50
CA VAL A 206 16.78 6.29 18.86
C VAL A 206 17.73 6.37 17.66
N GLU A 207 18.30 7.57 17.41
CA GLU A 207 19.12 7.86 16.24
C GLU A 207 20.38 6.99 16.10
N SER A 208 20.97 6.52 17.20
CA SER A 208 22.14 5.65 17.19
C SER A 208 21.90 4.30 16.49
N HIS A 209 20.63 3.93 16.27
CA HIS A 209 20.25 2.72 15.55
C HIS A 209 19.93 2.98 14.06
N ARG A 210 20.25 4.16 13.50
CA ARG A 210 19.96 4.48 12.08
C ARG A 210 20.70 3.59 11.08
N ASP A 211 21.89 3.12 11.44
CA ASP A 211 22.71 2.22 10.61
C ASP A 211 22.40 0.73 10.83
N ASP A 212 21.48 0.43 11.77
CA ASP A 212 21.00 -0.93 11.98
C ASP A 212 20.23 -1.42 10.75
N LYS A 213 20.66 -2.57 10.21
CA LYS A 213 20.06 -3.21 9.03
C LYS A 213 18.97 -4.22 9.40
N THR A 214 18.60 -4.28 10.67
CA THR A 214 17.54 -5.16 11.17
C THR A 214 16.17 -4.72 10.69
N VAL A 215 15.38 -5.70 10.26
CA VAL A 215 13.97 -5.52 9.90
C VAL A 215 13.12 -6.54 10.68
N TYR A 216 11.85 -6.19 10.93
CA TYR A 216 10.95 -7.04 11.70
C TYR A 216 9.91 -7.66 10.78
N VAL A 217 10.04 -8.96 10.53
CA VAL A 217 9.18 -9.69 9.60
C VAL A 217 7.81 -9.98 10.22
N ALA A 218 6.76 -9.67 9.47
CA ALA A 218 5.38 -10.01 9.79
C ALA A 218 4.93 -11.19 8.90
N PRO A 219 4.61 -12.36 9.46
CA PRO A 219 4.13 -13.49 8.67
C PRO A 219 2.80 -13.17 7.97
N ALA A 220 2.70 -13.55 6.71
CA ALA A 220 1.49 -13.40 5.90
C ALA A 220 0.89 -14.75 5.53
N PHE A 221 -0.44 -14.77 5.41
CA PHE A 221 -1.23 -15.96 5.09
C PHE A 221 -2.21 -15.61 3.97
N GLU A 222 -2.49 -16.59 3.12
CA GLU A 222 -3.59 -16.53 2.15
C GLU A 222 -4.79 -17.29 2.69
N VAL A 223 -5.97 -16.72 2.49
CA VAL A 223 -7.25 -17.24 2.98
C VAL A 223 -8.07 -17.67 1.78
N ARG A 224 -8.75 -18.82 1.88
CA ARG A 224 -9.62 -19.36 0.85
C ARG A 224 -10.68 -18.34 0.44
N GLU A 225 -10.94 -18.24 -0.85
CA GLU A 225 -12.00 -17.38 -1.39
C GLU A 225 -13.35 -17.69 -0.74
N GLY A 226 -14.14 -16.65 -0.46
CA GLY A 226 -15.43 -16.75 0.22
C GLY A 226 -15.34 -16.87 1.75
N VAL A 227 -14.15 -17.13 2.31
CA VAL A 227 -13.93 -17.14 3.76
C VAL A 227 -13.57 -15.71 4.22
N PRO A 228 -14.26 -15.15 5.24
CA PRO A 228 -13.90 -13.84 5.77
C PRO A 228 -12.47 -13.79 6.31
N SER A 229 -11.71 -12.78 5.91
CA SER A 229 -10.32 -12.59 6.35
C SER A 229 -10.24 -12.44 7.89
N PRO A 230 -9.46 -13.28 8.58
CA PRO A 230 -9.24 -13.20 10.03
C PRO A 230 -8.83 -11.80 10.47
N ARG A 231 -9.25 -11.40 11.68
CA ARG A 231 -8.94 -10.06 12.23
C ARG A 231 -7.77 -10.07 13.20
N ASP A 232 -7.45 -11.24 13.74
CA ASP A 232 -6.41 -11.44 14.75
C ASP A 232 -5.75 -12.81 14.60
N LYS A 233 -4.69 -13.05 15.39
CA LYS A 233 -3.95 -14.31 15.37
C LYS A 233 -4.82 -15.51 15.75
N ALA A 234 -5.68 -15.37 16.74
CA ALA A 234 -6.50 -16.48 17.22
C ALA A 234 -7.47 -16.98 16.13
N SER A 235 -8.20 -16.07 15.50
CA SER A 235 -9.08 -16.38 14.37
C SER A 235 -8.32 -16.86 13.13
N LEU A 236 -7.08 -16.38 12.91
CA LEU A 236 -6.24 -16.89 11.83
C LEU A 236 -5.80 -18.33 12.06
N LEU A 237 -5.39 -18.69 13.28
CA LEU A 237 -5.02 -20.07 13.63
C LEU A 237 -6.21 -21.02 13.48
N GLN A 238 -7.43 -20.59 13.83
CA GLN A 238 -8.65 -21.36 13.56
C GLN A 238 -8.85 -21.61 12.06
N ARG A 239 -8.55 -20.64 11.19
CA ARG A 239 -8.60 -20.85 9.73
C ARG A 239 -7.52 -21.79 9.24
N VAL A 240 -6.32 -21.74 9.81
CA VAL A 240 -5.23 -22.68 9.46
C VAL A 240 -5.62 -24.10 9.84
N GLU A 241 -6.17 -24.31 11.04
CA GLU A 241 -6.65 -25.62 11.51
C GLU A 241 -7.78 -26.17 10.62
N ALA A 242 -8.69 -25.30 10.17
CA ALA A 242 -9.76 -25.65 9.24
C ALA A 242 -9.30 -25.83 7.78
N MET A 243 -8.01 -25.68 7.49
CA MET A 243 -7.45 -25.65 6.13
C MET A 243 -8.03 -24.54 5.23
N ASP A 244 -8.63 -23.51 5.84
CA ASP A 244 -9.15 -22.31 5.18
C ASP A 244 -8.07 -21.23 4.98
N ALA A 245 -6.92 -21.36 5.65
CA ALA A 245 -5.78 -20.47 5.49
C ALA A 245 -4.46 -21.23 5.47
N ARG A 246 -3.46 -20.68 4.79
CA ARG A 246 -2.10 -21.25 4.72
C ARG A 246 -1.05 -20.16 4.58
N PRO A 247 0.24 -20.44 4.86
CA PRO A 247 1.33 -19.51 4.60
C PRO A 247 1.26 -18.95 3.17
N PHE A 248 1.43 -17.64 3.06
CA PHE A 248 1.36 -16.93 1.79
C PHE A 248 2.35 -17.52 0.78
N TYR A 249 1.90 -17.76 -0.45
CA TYR A 249 2.74 -18.29 -1.55
C TYR A 249 3.46 -19.61 -1.25
N LEU A 250 2.98 -20.39 -0.29
CA LEU A 250 3.56 -21.69 0.04
C LEU A 250 3.66 -22.60 -1.20
N GLU A 251 2.63 -22.63 -2.03
CA GLU A 251 2.60 -23.43 -3.25
C GLU A 251 3.28 -22.75 -4.45
N LEU A 252 3.18 -21.42 -4.56
CA LEU A 252 3.70 -20.66 -5.70
C LEU A 252 5.22 -20.51 -5.63
N CYS A 253 5.77 -20.19 -4.45
CA CYS A 253 7.20 -20.07 -4.24
C CYS A 253 7.60 -20.38 -2.80
N TRP A 254 7.63 -21.66 -2.43
CA TRP A 254 8.08 -22.09 -1.11
C TRP A 254 9.47 -21.52 -0.74
N LYS A 255 10.40 -21.45 -1.71
CA LYS A 255 11.75 -20.91 -1.49
C LYS A 255 11.73 -19.45 -1.07
N CYS A 256 10.80 -18.67 -1.62
CA CYS A 256 10.62 -17.25 -1.34
C CYS A 256 10.15 -16.96 0.09
N GLN A 257 9.63 -17.97 0.81
CA GLN A 257 9.01 -17.79 2.13
C GLN A 257 9.58 -18.71 3.22
N LYS A 258 10.36 -19.75 2.87
CA LYS A 258 10.90 -20.76 3.79
C LYS A 258 11.76 -20.21 4.94
N HIS A 259 12.24 -18.98 4.84
CA HIS A 259 13.06 -18.33 5.85
C HIS A 259 12.23 -17.63 6.94
N THR A 260 10.92 -17.49 6.73
CA THR A 260 9.97 -17.15 7.79
C THR A 260 9.61 -18.43 8.55
N ASP A 261 9.94 -18.52 9.84
CA ASP A 261 9.57 -19.67 10.68
C ASP A 261 8.08 -19.61 11.07
N TYR A 262 7.23 -20.05 10.13
CA TYR A 262 5.79 -20.14 10.30
C TYR A 262 5.38 -21.09 11.42
N GLU A 263 6.17 -22.13 11.71
CA GLU A 263 5.86 -23.09 12.77
C GLU A 263 6.09 -22.47 14.15
N ALA A 264 7.22 -21.78 14.36
CA ALA A 264 7.48 -21.03 15.58
C ALA A 264 6.40 -19.96 15.80
N TRP A 265 6.02 -19.23 14.74
CA TRP A 265 4.96 -18.22 14.85
C TRP A 265 3.59 -18.81 15.19
N GLN A 266 3.22 -19.96 14.62
CA GLN A 266 1.94 -20.61 14.92
C GLN A 266 1.90 -21.20 16.34
N ARG A 267 3.03 -21.70 16.84
CA ARG A 267 3.14 -22.26 18.21
C ARG A 267 3.10 -21.19 19.29
N GLU A 268 3.57 -19.98 19.00
CA GLU A 268 3.50 -18.86 19.95
C GLU A 268 2.03 -18.52 20.27
N PRO A 269 1.61 -18.46 21.55
CA PRO A 269 0.24 -18.14 21.91
C PRO A 269 -0.22 -16.76 21.37
N PRO A 270 -1.52 -16.57 21.07
CA PRO A 270 -2.07 -15.23 20.81
C PRO A 270 -1.86 -14.31 22.03
N GLY A 271 -1.42 -13.08 21.77
CA GLY A 271 -1.18 -12.06 22.79
C GLY A 271 -1.35 -10.66 22.22
N ASP A 272 -1.34 -9.67 23.12
CA ASP A 272 -1.49 -8.24 22.83
C ASP A 272 -0.15 -7.50 22.64
N ARG A 273 0.97 -8.23 22.74
CA ARG A 273 2.33 -7.71 22.56
C ARG A 273 3.05 -8.45 21.44
N LEU A 274 3.88 -7.71 20.69
CA LEU A 274 4.78 -8.31 19.72
C LEU A 274 6.06 -8.78 20.41
N ALA A 275 6.56 -9.94 19.97
CA ALA A 275 7.82 -10.51 20.40
C ALA A 275 8.62 -10.99 19.19
N VAL A 276 9.95 -10.93 19.30
CA VAL A 276 10.86 -11.54 18.32
C VAL A 276 10.96 -13.02 18.65
N LEU A 277 10.50 -13.88 17.74
CA LEU A 277 10.43 -15.33 17.97
C LEU A 277 11.69 -16.07 17.46
N PHE A 278 12.34 -15.51 16.45
CA PHE A 278 13.55 -16.05 15.85
C PHE A 278 14.30 -14.94 15.10
N GLU A 279 15.59 -15.17 14.87
CA GLU A 279 16.44 -14.31 14.08
C GLU A 279 17.06 -15.10 12.93
N VAL A 280 17.12 -14.48 11.76
CA VAL A 280 17.70 -15.10 10.57
C VAL A 280 18.39 -14.02 9.74
N LEU A 281 19.61 -14.31 9.30
CA LEU A 281 20.27 -13.48 8.29
C LEU A 281 19.53 -13.65 6.96
N TRP A 282 19.29 -12.55 6.25
CA TRP A 282 18.58 -12.61 4.97
C TRP A 282 19.27 -13.56 3.98
N ARG A 283 18.47 -14.31 3.22
CA ARG A 283 18.93 -15.29 2.22
C ARG A 283 18.13 -15.17 0.95
N ASP A 284 18.80 -15.21 -0.19
CA ASP A 284 18.13 -15.24 -1.50
C ASP A 284 17.57 -16.64 -1.82
N PRO A 285 16.36 -16.76 -2.41
CA PRO A 285 15.33 -15.73 -2.56
C PRO A 285 14.45 -15.68 -1.30
N TRP A 286 14.34 -14.54 -0.62
CA TRP A 286 13.37 -14.34 0.46
C TRP A 286 12.63 -13.02 0.27
N GLU A 287 11.29 -13.12 0.21
CA GLU A 287 10.38 -12.00 -0.04
C GLU A 287 9.44 -11.77 1.16
N PRO A 288 9.95 -11.36 2.35
CA PRO A 288 9.11 -11.13 3.51
C PRO A 288 8.31 -9.83 3.40
N PHE A 289 7.19 -9.78 4.13
CA PHE A 289 6.57 -8.52 4.55
C PHE A 289 7.20 -8.11 5.88
N TYR A 290 7.67 -6.86 5.99
CA TYR A 290 8.42 -6.45 7.17
C TYR A 290 8.25 -4.97 7.49
N PHE A 291 8.43 -4.67 8.77
CA PHE A 291 8.67 -3.33 9.26
C PHE A 291 10.15 -3.01 9.14
N GLY A 292 10.48 -1.97 8.38
CA GLY A 292 11.86 -1.51 8.21
C GLY A 292 11.94 -0.01 8.41
N ARG A 293 13.13 0.50 8.73
CA ARG A 293 13.36 1.94 8.74
C ARG A 293 13.07 2.53 7.36
N ASN A 294 12.45 3.71 7.30
CA ASN A 294 12.18 4.34 6.01
C ASN A 294 13.47 4.74 5.26
N SER A 295 14.60 4.83 5.97
CA SER A 295 15.94 5.02 5.40
C SER A 295 16.53 3.80 4.69
N ALA A 296 15.90 2.62 4.79
CA ALA A 296 16.33 1.45 4.04
C ALA A 296 16.35 1.75 2.52
N PRO A 297 17.21 1.09 1.73
CA PRO A 297 17.28 1.31 0.28
C PRO A 297 15.91 1.27 -0.40
N PHE A 298 15.75 2.09 -1.43
CA PHE A 298 14.56 2.08 -2.27
C PHE A 298 14.51 0.82 -3.13
N TYR A 299 13.30 0.45 -3.55
CA TYR A 299 13.12 -0.65 -4.51
C TYR A 299 13.75 -0.27 -5.85
N ASP A 300 14.28 -1.25 -6.58
CA ASP A 300 14.83 -1.01 -7.91
C ASP A 300 13.69 -0.74 -8.91
N GLU A 301 13.58 0.51 -9.35
CA GLU A 301 12.49 1.02 -10.19
C GLU A 301 12.48 0.43 -11.61
N ARG A 302 13.54 -0.29 -12.01
CA ARG A 302 13.60 -1.01 -13.29
C ARG A 302 12.69 -2.24 -13.30
N PHE A 303 12.37 -2.82 -12.14
CA PHE A 303 11.40 -3.91 -12.06
C PHE A 303 9.98 -3.37 -12.18
N ARG A 304 9.29 -3.84 -13.22
CA ARG A 304 7.89 -3.53 -13.53
C ARG A 304 7.06 -4.81 -13.48
N GLN A 305 5.75 -4.66 -13.35
CA GLN A 305 4.79 -5.76 -13.19
C GLN A 305 5.11 -6.68 -12.01
N TYR A 306 4.57 -7.90 -12.02
CA TYR A 306 4.77 -8.92 -11.01
C TYR A 306 6.06 -9.72 -11.27
N GLY A 307 6.78 -10.06 -10.19
CA GLY A 307 7.98 -10.92 -10.20
C GLY A 307 9.27 -10.19 -9.80
N PHE A 308 10.02 -10.76 -8.84
CA PHE A 308 11.31 -10.26 -8.30
C PHE A 308 11.32 -8.81 -7.77
N ASN A 309 10.15 -8.16 -7.71
CA ASN A 309 10.04 -6.74 -7.43
C ASN A 309 10.35 -6.41 -5.96
N ARG A 310 10.10 -7.32 -5.02
CA ARG A 310 10.40 -7.15 -3.58
C ARG A 310 11.83 -7.54 -3.20
N ILE A 311 12.41 -8.60 -3.79
CA ILE A 311 13.78 -9.09 -3.51
C ILE A 311 14.81 -7.97 -3.70
N SER A 312 14.61 -7.11 -4.70
CA SER A 312 15.53 -6.03 -5.06
C SER A 312 15.90 -5.07 -3.92
N GLN A 313 15.06 -4.97 -2.88
CA GLN A 313 15.26 -4.06 -1.77
C GLN A 313 16.16 -4.63 -0.67
N VAL A 314 16.12 -5.95 -0.45
CA VAL A 314 16.77 -6.61 0.69
C VAL A 314 18.06 -7.32 0.27
N GLY A 315 18.19 -7.67 -1.03
CA GLY A 315 19.28 -8.50 -1.54
C GLY A 315 20.50 -7.79 -2.12
N ARG A 316 20.65 -6.46 -2.00
CA ARG A 316 21.88 -5.79 -2.45
C ARG A 316 22.91 -5.74 -1.33
N PRO A 317 23.99 -6.54 -1.37
CA PRO A 317 25.18 -6.22 -0.59
C PRO A 317 25.69 -4.84 -1.02
N ALA A 318 26.17 -4.06 -0.04
CA ALA A 318 26.80 -2.76 -0.27
C ALA A 318 28.08 -2.90 -1.11
#